data_AF-A0A292Z450-F1
#
_entry.id   AF-A0A292Z450-F1
#
_cell.length_a   1.000
_cell.length_b   1.000
_cell.length_c   1.000
_cell.angle_alpha   90.00
_cell.angle_beta   90.00
_cell.angle_gamma   90.00
#
_symmetry.space_group_name_H-M   'P 1'
#
loop_
_entity.id
_entity.type
_entity.pdbx_description
1 polymer ?
#
loop_
_entity_poly.entity_id
_entity_poly.type
_entity_poly.pdbx_seq_one_letter_code
_entity_poly.pdbx_strand_id
1 'polypeptide(L)' 'MLGDITPRAAVQTAAGRHRVAGWLKHLENRSSQLDANDPMATYDFTWIWRELGIENLRK' A
#
# COMPACT_ATOMS: atom_id res chain seq x y z
N MET A 1 -2.54 7.15 -8.37
CA MET A 1 -2.48 7.91 -7.11
C MET A 1 -3.89 8.13 -6.59
N LEU A 2 -4.09 8.23 -5.28
CA LEU A 2 -5.40 8.08 -4.65
C LEU A 2 -6.38 9.25 -4.91
N GLY A 3 -5.92 10.44 -5.31
CA GLY A 3 -6.80 11.55 -5.69
C GLY A 3 -7.47 12.21 -4.49
N ASP A 4 -6.65 12.79 -3.61
CA ASP A 4 -7.01 13.52 -2.37
C ASP A 4 -7.89 12.78 -1.35
N ILE A 5 -8.19 11.51 -1.59
CA ILE A 5 -8.90 10.63 -0.65
C ILE A 5 -7.92 9.75 0.12
N THR A 6 -8.26 9.48 1.39
CA THR A 6 -7.49 8.58 2.23
C THR A 6 -7.58 7.14 1.73
N PRO A 7 -6.57 6.29 2.00
CA PRO A 7 -6.63 4.87 1.66
C PRO A 7 -7.89 4.18 2.22
N ARG A 8 -8.30 4.51 3.45
CA ARG A 8 -9.52 3.99 4.09
C ARG A 8 -10.81 4.40 3.36
N ALA A 9 -10.87 5.62 2.84
CA ALA A 9 -12.00 6.06 2.02
C ALA A 9 -12.00 5.37 0.65
N ALA A 10 -10.83 5.23 0.03
CA ALA A 10 -10.70 4.62 -1.29
C ALA A 10 -11.13 3.14 -1.33
N VAL A 11 -10.81 2.34 -0.30
CA VAL A 11 -11.16 0.91 -0.27
C VAL A 11 -12.66 0.61 -0.15
N GLN A 12 -13.51 1.63 0.04
CA GLN A 12 -14.97 1.47 0.05
C GLN A 12 -15.52 1.04 -1.32
N THR A 13 -14.78 1.28 -2.41
CA THR A 13 -15.20 0.88 -3.77
C THR A 13 -14.26 -0.17 -4.34
N ALA A 14 -14.76 -1.06 -5.20
CA ALA A 14 -13.93 -2.07 -5.85
C ALA A 14 -12.78 -1.45 -6.67
N ALA A 15 -13.07 -0.40 -7.44
CA ALA A 15 -12.06 0.34 -8.20
C ALA A 15 -11.03 1.01 -7.28
N GLY A 16 -11.46 1.55 -6.15
CA GLY A 16 -10.57 2.16 -5.17
C GLY A 16 -9.68 1.15 -4.45
N ARG A 17 -10.17 -0.07 -4.15
CA ARG A 17 -9.33 -1.17 -3.64
C ARG A 17 -8.17 -1.49 -4.58
N HIS A 18 -8.42 -1.57 -5.88
CA HIS A 18 -7.35 -1.78 -6.88
C HIS A 18 -6.36 -0.61 -6.95
N ARG A 19 -6.84 0.64 -6.83
CA ARG A 19 -5.96 1.82 -6.78
C ARG A 19 -5.08 1.84 -5.53
N VAL A 20 -5.64 1.52 -4.37
CA VAL A 20 -4.90 1.42 -3.11
C VAL A 20 -3.87 0.30 -3.18
N ALA A 21 -4.25 -0.87 -3.72
CA ALA A 21 -3.32 -1.98 -3.90
C ALA A 21 -2.14 -1.60 -4.80
N GLY A 22 -2.39 -0.95 -5.93
CA GLY A 22 -1.33 -0.47 -6.82
C GLY A 22 -0.42 0.57 -6.15
N TRP A 23 -0.99 1.47 -5.36
CA TRP A 23 -0.22 2.45 -4.58
C TRP A 23 0.64 1.80 -3.50
N LEU A 24 0.12 0.83 -2.75
CA LEU A 24 0.89 0.08 -1.74
C LEU A 24 2.04 -0.71 -2.36
N LYS A 25 1.81 -1.40 -3.49
CA LYS A 25 2.86 -2.10 -4.23
C LYS A 25 3.97 -1.16 -4.69
N HIS A 26 3.60 0.04 -5.16
CA HIS A 26 4.58 1.05 -5.55
C HIS A 26 5.40 1.55 -4.35
N LEU A 27 4.74 1.72 -3.19
CA LEU A 27 5.40 2.14 -1.95
C LEU A 27 6.37 1.06 -1.43
N GLU A 28 5.94 -0.21 -1.40
CA GLU A 28 6.78 -1.37 -1.05
C GLU A 28 8.01 -1.45 -1.96
N ASN A 29 7.82 -1.34 -3.29
CA ASN A 29 8.92 -1.40 -4.26
C ASN A 29 9.88 -0.21 -4.17
N ARG A 30 9.38 0.99 -3.87
CA ARG A 30 10.27 2.14 -3.65
C ARG A 30 11.06 1.97 -2.36
N SER A 31 10.42 1.43 -1.32
CA SER A 31 11.05 1.23 -0.01
C SER A 31 12.17 0.19 -0.08
N SER A 32 11.99 -0.88 -0.86
CA SER A 32 13.05 -1.88 -1.09
C SER A 32 14.26 -1.37 -1.88
N GLN A 33 14.13 -0.22 -2.54
CA GLN A 33 15.22 0.45 -3.26
C GLN A 33 15.97 1.48 -2.41
N LEU A 34 15.53 1.73 -1.17
CA LEU A 34 16.22 2.62 -0.24
C LEU A 34 17.45 1.94 0.35
N ASP A 35 18.37 2.75 0.90
CA ASP A 35 19.55 2.25 1.59
C ASP A 35 19.15 1.34 2.75
N ALA A 36 19.95 0.30 3.04
CA ALA A 36 19.64 -0.64 4.11
C ALA A 36 19.62 0.00 5.51
N ASN A 37 20.22 1.19 5.68
CA ASN A 37 20.13 1.98 6.90
C ASN A 37 18.88 2.88 6.96
N ASP A 38 18.09 2.96 5.89
CA ASP A 38 16.82 3.67 5.90
C ASP A 38 15.79 2.82 6.66
N PRO A 39 15.18 3.34 7.75
CA PRO A 39 14.16 2.61 8.50
C PRO A 39 12.97 2.14 7.66
N MET A 40 12.73 2.82 6.53
CA MET A 40 11.67 2.48 5.59
C MET A 40 12.01 1.22 4.76
N ALA A 41 13.29 0.89 4.56
CA ALA A 41 13.72 -0.29 3.82
C ALA A 41 13.30 -1.60 4.49
N THR A 42 13.16 -1.60 5.82
CA THR A 42 12.73 -2.75 6.61
C THR A 42 11.28 -2.65 7.10
N TYR A 43 10.53 -1.65 6.64
CA TYR A 43 9.17 -1.43 7.11
C TYR A 43 8.22 -2.53 6.62
N ASP A 44 7.48 -3.15 7.53
CA ASP A 44 6.46 -4.13 7.16
C ASP A 44 5.16 -3.43 6.73
N PHE A 45 4.86 -3.47 5.44
CA PHE A 45 3.59 -2.94 4.91
C PHE A 45 2.42 -3.93 5.04
N THR A 46 2.66 -5.17 5.46
CA THR A 46 1.64 -6.24 5.55
C THR A 46 0.46 -5.84 6.45
N TRP A 47 0.71 -5.08 7.52
CA TRP A 47 -0.37 -4.64 8.41
C TRP A 47 -1.36 -3.70 7.71
N ILE A 48 -0.92 -2.86 6.75
CA ILE A 48 -1.80 -1.93 6.03
C ILE A 48 -2.73 -2.72 5.10
N TRP A 49 -2.20 -3.74 4.41
CA TRP A 49 -3.00 -4.63 3.57
C TRP A 49 -4.13 -5.31 4.36
N ARG A 50 -3.81 -5.77 5.57
CA ARG A 50 -4.76 -6.40 6.50
C ARG A 50 -5.78 -5.41 7.05
N GLU A 51 -5.31 -4.25 7.51
CA GLU A 51 -6.18 -3.19 8.04
C GLU A 51 -7.22 -2.75 7.01
N LEU A 52 -6.80 -2.62 5.75
CA LEU A 52 -7.66 -2.18 4.66
C LEU A 52 -8.49 -3.33 4.03
N GLY A 53 -8.31 -4.56 4.48
CA GLY A 53 -9.06 -5.74 3.98
C GLY A 53 -8.81 -6.05 2.50
N ILE A 54 -7.64 -5.67 1.97
CA ILE A 54 -7.26 -5.85 0.56
C ILE A 54 -6.05 -6.76 0.39
N GLU A 55 -5.70 -7.55 1.41
CA GLU A 55 -4.57 -8.50 1.36
C GLU A 55 -4.64 -9.48 0.18
N ASN A 56 -5.84 -9.80 -0.28
CA ASN A 56 -6.07 -10.66 -1.44
C ASN A 56 -5.54 -10.06 -2.76
N LEU A 57 -5.39 -8.72 -2.82
CA LEU A 57 -4.85 -8.00 -3.99
C LEU A 57 -3.32 -7.85 -3.97
N ARG A 58 -2.66 -8.31 -2.90
CA ARG A 58 -1.20 -8.24 -2.75
C ARG A 58 -0.44 -9.24 -3.65
N LYS A 59 -1.13 -10.29 -4.12
CA LYS A 59 -0.55 -11.35 -4.97
C LYS A 59 0.19 -10.83 -6.19
#